data_AF-A0A3N5SJH7-F1
#
_entry.id   AF-A0A3N5SJH7-F1
#
_cell.length_a   1.000
_cell.length_b   1.000
_cell.length_c   1.000
_cell.angle_alpha   90.00
_cell.angle_beta   90.00
_cell.angle_gamma   90.00
#
_symmetry.space_group_name_H-M   'P 1'
#
loop_
_entity.id
_entity.type
_entity.pdbx_description
1 polymer ?
#
loop_
_entity_poly.entity_id
_entity_poly.type
_entity_poly.pdbx_seq_one_letter_code
_entity_poly.pdbx_strand_id
1 'polypeptide(L)'
;SMVEYWRWWVVHLWVEGFFEVFATAVIAFLFTRLGLLRVAAATTAVLFATIVFLSGGVLGTLHHLYFTGTPTAVIALGASFSALEVVPLAFIGFEAYQTFKLGQATQWMQRYRWPIMFFTAVAFWNVVGAGLFGFLINPPLPLYYMQGLNLTPLHGHTALFGVYGFLGIGLMLFCLRGLKPNVVWNERVLKTCFWACNIGLAGMALLTLLPMGLIQLGAAIDEGYWFARSAELMQRPIIQLLVWMRVPGDTIFSVGALALAWFVFRLWVAPKRAAAAATPGAQPVER
;
A
#
# COMPACT_ATOMS: atom_id res chain seq x y z
N SER A 1 -16.55 -23.16 5.34
CA SER A 1 -17.24 -23.92 4.27
C SER A 1 -16.41 -23.85 2.98
N MET A 2 -16.63 -24.71 1.99
CA MET A 2 -15.86 -24.73 0.72
C MET A 2 -15.80 -23.36 0.02
N VAL A 3 -16.81 -22.50 0.23
CA VAL A 3 -16.84 -21.13 -0.29
C VAL A 3 -15.74 -20.26 0.32
N GLU A 4 -15.51 -20.35 1.63
CA GLU A 4 -14.46 -19.56 2.31
C GLU A 4 -13.07 -19.91 1.79
N TYR A 5 -12.82 -21.20 1.52
CA TYR A 5 -11.56 -21.64 0.92
C TYR A 5 -11.31 -20.90 -0.40
N TRP A 6 -12.19 -21.06 -1.40
CA TRP A 6 -12.03 -20.43 -2.72
C TRP A 6 -12.09 -18.90 -2.70
N ARG A 7 -12.83 -18.31 -1.75
CA ARG A 7 -12.85 -16.85 -1.57
C ARG A 7 -11.45 -16.32 -1.26
N TRP A 8 -10.69 -17.00 -0.40
CA TRP A 8 -9.35 -16.55 -0.02
C TRP A 8 -8.28 -16.82 -1.09
N TRP A 9 -8.51 -17.74 -2.02
CA TRP A 9 -7.68 -17.83 -3.24
C TRP A 9 -7.76 -16.56 -4.09
N VAL A 10 -8.91 -15.89 -4.12
CA VAL A 10 -9.06 -14.63 -4.84
C VAL A 10 -8.64 -13.44 -3.97
N VAL A 11 -9.13 -13.37 -2.73
CA VAL A 11 -8.90 -12.19 -1.89
C VAL A 11 -7.47 -12.10 -1.38
N HIS A 12 -6.86 -13.21 -0.97
CA HIS A 12 -5.50 -13.21 -0.45
C HIS A 12 -4.51 -13.60 -1.54
N LEU A 13 -4.61 -14.79 -2.14
CA LEU A 13 -3.57 -15.20 -3.09
C LEU A 13 -3.53 -14.31 -4.35
N TRP A 14 -4.68 -14.02 -4.97
CA TRP A 14 -4.72 -13.17 -6.17
C TRP A 14 -4.42 -11.69 -5.89
N VAL A 15 -5.01 -11.08 -4.87
CA VAL A 15 -4.70 -9.66 -4.58
C VAL A 15 -3.32 -9.52 -3.94
N GLU A 16 -3.04 -10.26 -2.87
CA GLU A 16 -1.83 -10.09 -2.06
C GLU A 16 -0.62 -10.69 -2.76
N GLY A 17 -0.65 -12.00 -3.03
CA GLY A 17 0.47 -12.72 -3.61
C GLY A 17 0.85 -12.24 -5.02
N PHE A 18 -0.11 -12.12 -5.95
CA PHE A 18 0.23 -11.73 -7.33
C PHE A 18 0.56 -10.25 -7.47
N PHE A 19 -0.12 -9.33 -6.77
CA PHE A 19 0.23 -7.91 -6.93
C PHE A 19 1.56 -7.54 -6.29
N GLU A 20 2.00 -8.21 -5.22
CA GLU A 20 3.35 -7.96 -4.69
C GLU A 20 4.45 -8.42 -5.63
N VAL A 21 4.30 -9.61 -6.23
CA VAL A 21 5.22 -10.10 -7.26
C VAL A 21 5.22 -9.16 -8.47
N PHE A 22 4.04 -8.74 -8.94
CA PHE A 22 3.89 -7.80 -10.04
C PHE A 22 4.53 -6.44 -9.73
N ALA A 23 4.27 -5.87 -8.55
CA ALA A 23 4.82 -4.60 -8.11
C ALA A 23 6.35 -4.62 -8.11
N THR A 24 6.92 -5.65 -7.48
CA THR A 24 8.36 -5.84 -7.37
C THR A 24 9.00 -5.98 -8.75
N ALA A 25 8.42 -6.81 -9.62
CA ALA A 25 8.90 -7.00 -10.98
C ALA A 25 8.83 -5.72 -11.81
N VAL A 26 7.72 -4.97 -11.75
CA VAL A 26 7.53 -3.74 -12.53
C VAL A 26 8.46 -2.64 -12.03
N ILE A 27 8.59 -2.42 -10.72
CA ILE A 27 9.49 -1.40 -10.17
C ILE A 27 10.94 -1.71 -10.53
N ALA A 28 11.38 -2.96 -10.35
CA ALA A 28 12.71 -3.40 -10.73
C ALA A 28 12.96 -3.24 -12.24
N PHE A 29 11.98 -3.57 -13.08
CA PHE A 29 12.04 -3.33 -14.52
C PHE A 29 12.16 -1.84 -14.85
N LEU A 30 11.34 -0.98 -14.25
CA LEU A 30 11.43 0.46 -14.49
C LEU A 30 12.79 1.02 -14.08
N PHE A 31 13.32 0.63 -12.92
CA PHE A 31 14.63 1.12 -12.45
C PHE A 31 15.81 0.61 -13.27
N THR A 32 15.74 -0.62 -13.80
CA THR A 32 16.75 -1.10 -14.76
C THR A 32 16.69 -0.34 -16.08
N ARG A 33 15.48 -0.09 -16.62
CA ARG A 33 15.29 0.69 -17.85
C ARG A 33 15.72 2.15 -17.72
N LEU A 34 15.68 2.68 -16.50
CA LEU A 34 16.13 4.03 -16.17
C LEU A 34 17.64 4.08 -15.79
N GLY A 35 18.35 2.96 -15.86
CA GLY A 35 19.79 2.88 -15.61
C GLY A 35 20.19 2.98 -14.12
N LEU A 36 19.24 2.82 -13.20
CA LEU A 36 19.49 2.91 -11.75
C LEU A 36 19.95 1.58 -11.16
N LEU A 37 19.48 0.46 -11.72
CA LEU A 37 19.82 -0.89 -11.30
C LEU A 37 20.50 -1.67 -12.42
N ARG A 38 21.48 -2.49 -12.06
CA ARG A 38 22.04 -3.49 -12.97
C ARG A 38 21.00 -4.57 -13.23
N VAL A 39 20.83 -4.96 -14.50
CA VAL A 39 19.87 -6.00 -14.91
C VAL A 39 20.05 -7.27 -14.09
N ALA A 40 21.29 -7.76 -13.94
CA ALA A 40 21.57 -8.98 -13.17
C ALA A 40 21.11 -8.87 -11.71
N ALA A 41 21.36 -7.74 -11.04
CA ALA A 41 20.97 -7.54 -9.64
C ALA A 41 19.45 -7.47 -9.49
N ALA A 42 18.78 -6.72 -10.37
CA ALA A 42 17.32 -6.61 -10.38
C ALA A 42 16.64 -7.95 -10.66
N THR A 43 17.13 -8.74 -11.63
CA THR A 43 16.58 -10.07 -11.93
C THR A 43 16.70 -11.01 -10.73
N THR A 44 17.87 -11.07 -10.09
CA THR A 44 18.06 -11.90 -8.89
C THR A 44 17.15 -11.46 -7.75
N ALA A 45 17.04 -10.15 -7.51
CA ALA A 45 16.16 -9.61 -6.47
C ALA A 45 14.68 -9.96 -6.72
N VAL A 46 14.19 -9.80 -7.95
CA VAL A 46 12.81 -10.15 -8.32
C VAL A 46 12.56 -11.65 -8.18
N LEU A 47 13.46 -12.50 -8.66
CA LEU A 47 13.32 -13.96 -8.52
C LEU A 47 13.34 -14.39 -7.06
N PHE A 48 14.25 -13.84 -6.27
CA PHE A 48 14.31 -14.11 -4.84
C PHE A 48 13.03 -13.67 -4.13
N ALA A 49 12.59 -12.43 -4.34
CA ALA A 49 11.34 -11.93 -3.80
C ALA A 49 10.15 -12.80 -4.22
N THR A 50 10.08 -13.22 -5.48
CA THR A 50 9.01 -14.09 -6.00
C THR A 50 9.00 -15.44 -5.29
N ILE A 51 10.15 -16.08 -5.11
CA ILE A 51 10.26 -17.36 -4.39
C ILE A 51 9.77 -17.19 -2.96
N VAL A 52 10.21 -16.14 -2.25
CA VAL A 52 9.85 -15.95 -0.84
C VAL A 52 8.36 -15.58 -0.71
N PHE A 53 7.85 -14.64 -1.52
CA PHE A 53 6.44 -14.24 -1.51
C PHE A 53 5.50 -15.40 -1.86
N LEU A 54 5.81 -16.22 -2.87
CA LEU A 54 4.95 -17.35 -3.22
C LEU A 54 5.06 -18.50 -2.21
N SER A 55 6.26 -18.75 -1.66
CA SER A 55 6.43 -19.79 -0.65
C SER A 55 5.67 -19.45 0.64
N GLY A 56 5.70 -18.18 1.06
CA GLY A 56 4.90 -17.66 2.16
C GLY A 56 3.41 -17.59 1.81
N GLY A 57 3.04 -16.75 0.84
CA GLY A 57 1.65 -16.39 0.52
C GLY A 57 0.74 -17.53 0.08
N VAL A 58 1.25 -18.52 -0.67
CA VAL A 58 0.41 -19.65 -1.12
C VAL A 58 -0.11 -20.46 0.06
N LEU A 59 0.78 -20.81 0.99
CA LEU A 59 0.40 -21.58 2.19
C LEU A 59 -0.08 -20.66 3.33
N GLY A 60 0.36 -19.41 3.34
CA GLY A 60 -0.05 -18.37 4.27
C GLY A 60 -1.51 -17.95 4.09
N THR A 61 -2.09 -18.14 2.90
CA THR A 61 -3.54 -18.03 2.63
C THR A 61 -4.40 -18.72 3.70
N LEU A 62 -3.88 -19.81 4.29
CA LEU A 62 -4.56 -20.58 5.33
C LEU A 62 -4.78 -19.81 6.64
N HIS A 63 -4.10 -18.68 6.87
CA HIS A 63 -4.32 -17.85 8.06
C HIS A 63 -5.74 -17.25 8.14
N HIS A 64 -6.43 -17.17 7.01
CA HIS A 64 -7.83 -16.76 6.95
C HIS A 64 -8.81 -17.87 7.33
N LEU A 65 -8.32 -19.10 7.42
CA LEU A 65 -9.16 -20.28 7.63
C LEU A 65 -9.13 -20.79 9.07
N TYR A 66 -8.27 -20.24 9.95
CA TYR A 66 -8.04 -20.76 11.31
C TYR A 66 -9.32 -21.14 12.06
N PHE A 67 -10.31 -20.25 12.05
CA PHE A 67 -11.54 -20.41 12.83
C PHE A 67 -12.79 -20.54 11.92
N THR A 68 -12.63 -21.13 10.73
CA THR A 68 -13.72 -21.31 9.74
C THR A 68 -14.23 -22.75 9.62
N GLY A 69 -13.88 -23.60 10.59
CA GLY A 69 -14.25 -25.02 10.62
C GLY A 69 -13.25 -25.94 9.90
N THR A 70 -11.99 -25.54 9.80
CA THR A 70 -10.91 -26.35 9.20
C THR A 70 -10.12 -27.15 10.26
N PRO A 71 -9.43 -28.24 9.87
CA PRO A 71 -8.60 -29.03 10.79
C PRO A 71 -7.44 -28.23 11.40
N THR A 72 -6.95 -28.64 12.58
CA THR A 72 -5.82 -28.00 13.29
C THR A 72 -4.54 -27.92 12.46
N ALA A 73 -4.32 -28.85 11.53
CA ALA A 73 -3.17 -28.80 10.61
C ALA A 73 -3.16 -27.51 9.76
N VAL A 74 -4.33 -26.97 9.40
CA VAL A 74 -4.47 -25.71 8.66
C VAL A 74 -4.00 -24.53 9.50
N ILE A 75 -4.26 -24.55 10.81
CA ILE A 75 -3.78 -23.53 11.75
C ILE A 75 -2.25 -23.54 11.82
N ALA A 76 -1.64 -24.72 11.96
CA ALA A 76 -0.19 -24.85 12.03
C ALA A 76 0.52 -24.38 10.74
N LEU A 77 0.00 -24.80 9.58
CA LEU A 77 0.54 -24.41 8.27
C LEU A 77 0.34 -22.91 8.03
N GLY A 78 -0.88 -22.40 8.20
CA GLY A 78 -1.16 -20.98 7.99
C GLY A 78 -0.30 -20.10 8.88
N ALA A 79 -0.13 -20.44 10.16
CA ALA A 79 0.68 -19.65 11.09
C ALA A 79 2.16 -19.64 10.73
N SER A 80 2.69 -20.79 10.31
CA SER A 80 4.11 -20.93 9.99
C SER A 80 4.46 -20.18 8.69
N PHE A 81 3.64 -20.33 7.65
CA PHE A 81 3.92 -19.76 6.34
C PHE A 81 3.57 -18.28 6.22
N SER A 82 2.47 -17.82 6.84
CA SER A 82 2.15 -16.38 6.88
C SER A 82 3.16 -15.56 7.69
N ALA A 83 3.81 -16.16 8.69
CA ALA A 83 4.89 -15.48 9.41
C ALA A 83 6.12 -15.23 8.52
N LEU A 84 6.37 -16.10 7.53
CA LEU A 84 7.47 -15.91 6.56
C LEU A 84 7.20 -14.74 5.61
N GLU A 85 5.95 -14.35 5.39
CA GLU A 85 5.58 -13.22 4.54
C GLU A 85 6.09 -11.88 5.09
N VAL A 86 6.34 -11.78 6.41
CA VAL A 86 6.93 -10.57 7.02
C VAL A 86 8.41 -10.40 6.64
N VAL A 87 9.12 -11.47 6.30
CA VAL A 87 10.56 -11.43 6.01
C VAL A 87 10.86 -10.56 4.77
N PRO A 88 10.21 -10.76 3.61
CA PRO A 88 10.33 -9.85 2.47
C PRO A 88 9.99 -8.39 2.78
N LEU A 89 8.96 -8.16 3.60
CA LEU A 89 8.50 -6.81 3.93
C LEU A 89 9.59 -6.00 4.64
N ALA A 90 10.35 -6.64 5.54
CA ALA A 90 11.50 -6.02 6.18
C ALA A 90 12.61 -5.63 5.18
N PHE A 91 12.82 -6.42 4.13
CA PHE A 91 13.79 -6.11 3.06
C PHE A 91 13.33 -4.95 2.16
N ILE A 92 12.04 -4.84 1.87
CA ILE A 92 11.47 -3.75 1.05
C ILE A 92 11.74 -2.37 1.67
N GLY A 93 11.81 -2.25 3.01
CA GLY A 93 12.18 -1.01 3.68
C GLY A 93 13.57 -0.50 3.29
N PHE A 94 14.54 -1.40 3.09
CA PHE A 94 15.88 -1.04 2.62
C PHE A 94 15.88 -0.61 1.15
N GLU A 95 15.10 -1.28 0.30
CA GLU A 95 14.92 -0.89 -1.10
C GLU A 95 14.26 0.49 -1.23
N ALA A 96 13.29 0.82 -0.37
CA ALA A 96 12.64 2.12 -0.32
C ALA A 96 13.64 3.24 -0.04
N TYR A 97 14.52 3.03 0.94
CA TYR A 97 15.56 3.98 1.32
C TYR A 97 16.56 4.19 0.19
N GLN A 98 17.02 3.12 -0.46
CA GLN A 98 17.89 3.21 -1.62
C GLN A 98 17.19 3.93 -2.78
N THR A 99 15.92 3.62 -3.04
CA THR A 99 15.10 4.28 -4.08
C THR A 99 14.95 5.77 -3.83
N PHE A 100 14.67 6.16 -2.59
CA PHE A 100 14.54 7.57 -2.20
C PHE A 100 15.87 8.31 -2.35
N LYS A 101 16.98 7.71 -1.89
CA LYS A 101 18.33 8.27 -2.03
C LYS A 101 18.73 8.40 -3.49
N LEU A 102 18.47 7.37 -4.29
CA LEU A 102 18.72 7.39 -5.72
C LEU A 102 17.87 8.46 -6.39
N GLY A 103 16.62 8.70 -5.97
CA GLY A 103 15.67 9.71 -6.49
C GLY A 103 16.19 11.14 -6.71
N GLN A 104 17.33 11.50 -6.12
CA GLN A 104 17.98 12.82 -6.28
C GLN A 104 19.23 12.81 -7.19
N ALA A 105 19.66 11.64 -7.68
CA ALA A 105 20.95 11.46 -8.34
C ALA A 105 21.04 12.09 -9.75
N THR A 106 19.93 12.32 -10.45
CA THR A 106 19.95 12.83 -11.84
C THR A 106 18.81 13.82 -12.12
N GLN A 107 19.07 14.79 -13.02
CA GLN A 107 18.09 15.82 -13.40
C GLN A 107 16.81 15.24 -14.02
N TRP A 108 16.91 14.15 -14.78
CA TRP A 108 15.73 13.50 -15.36
C TRP A 108 14.84 12.86 -14.28
N MET A 109 15.38 12.55 -13.11
CA MET A 109 14.60 11.92 -12.04
C MET A 109 13.70 12.90 -11.29
N GLN A 110 14.05 14.19 -11.32
CA GLN A 110 13.15 15.27 -10.92
C GLN A 110 11.85 15.24 -11.74
N ARG A 111 11.92 14.74 -12.99
CA ARG A 111 10.77 14.59 -13.88
C ARG A 111 9.81 13.47 -13.45
N TYR A 112 10.31 12.45 -12.75
CA TYR A 112 9.56 11.30 -12.23
C TYR A 112 9.44 11.32 -10.70
N ARG A 113 9.74 12.47 -10.07
CA ARG A 113 9.74 12.65 -8.62
C ARG A 113 8.46 12.13 -7.96
N TRP A 114 7.29 12.49 -8.51
CA TRP A 114 6.01 12.10 -7.91
C TRP A 114 5.73 10.60 -7.99
N PRO A 115 5.84 9.92 -9.16
CA PRO A 115 5.80 8.46 -9.21
C PRO A 115 6.73 7.79 -8.19
N ILE A 116 7.98 8.25 -8.07
CA ILE A 116 8.97 7.70 -7.12
C ILE A 116 8.52 7.92 -5.68
N MET A 117 8.01 9.11 -5.33
CA MET A 117 7.47 9.39 -4.00
C MET A 117 6.31 8.44 -3.64
N PHE A 118 5.42 8.14 -4.59
CA PHE A 118 4.35 7.17 -4.38
C PHE A 118 4.91 5.76 -4.18
N PHE A 119 5.91 5.32 -4.94
CA PHE A 119 6.58 4.03 -4.68
C PHE A 119 7.29 3.98 -3.33
N THR A 120 7.85 5.10 -2.86
CA THR A 120 8.38 5.19 -1.48
C THR A 120 7.27 5.03 -0.45
N ALA A 121 6.10 5.62 -0.68
CA ALA A 121 4.94 5.44 0.20
C ALA A 121 4.44 3.98 0.21
N VAL A 122 4.41 3.30 -0.96
CA VAL A 122 4.10 1.86 -1.06
C VAL A 122 4.99 1.07 -0.10
N ALA A 123 6.31 1.28 -0.18
CA ALA A 123 7.23 0.53 0.65
C ALA A 123 7.09 0.83 2.15
N PHE A 124 6.83 2.08 2.53
CA PHE A 124 6.53 2.45 3.92
C PHE A 124 5.27 1.74 4.44
N TRP A 125 4.18 1.82 3.69
CA TRP A 125 2.91 1.19 4.08
C TRP A 125 2.95 -0.33 3.94
N ASN A 126 3.87 -0.89 3.16
CA ASN A 126 4.05 -2.33 3.14
C ASN A 126 4.65 -2.83 4.47
N VAL A 127 5.64 -2.11 5.00
CA VAL A 127 6.21 -2.42 6.33
C VAL A 127 5.18 -2.18 7.44
N VAL A 128 4.48 -1.05 7.42
CA VAL A 128 3.57 -0.65 8.52
C VAL A 128 2.20 -1.31 8.42
N GLY A 129 1.55 -1.24 7.25
CA GLY A 129 0.20 -1.75 7.03
C GLY A 129 0.16 -3.26 6.91
N ALA A 130 0.91 -3.83 5.97
CA ALA A 130 0.96 -5.28 5.77
C ALA A 130 1.82 -5.97 6.85
N GLY A 131 3.03 -5.48 7.10
CA GLY A 131 3.97 -6.07 8.05
C GLY A 131 3.50 -5.92 9.50
N LEU A 132 3.54 -4.71 10.05
CA LEU A 132 3.27 -4.47 11.47
C LEU A 132 1.80 -4.76 11.84
N PHE A 133 0.84 -4.14 11.16
CA PHE A 133 -0.58 -4.33 11.49
C PHE A 133 -1.15 -5.67 11.01
N GLY A 134 -0.61 -6.25 9.92
CA GLY A 134 -0.98 -7.61 9.51
C GLY A 134 -0.46 -8.64 10.49
N PHE A 135 0.82 -8.55 10.88
CA PHE A 135 1.40 -9.48 11.86
C PHE A 135 0.79 -9.32 13.25
N LEU A 136 0.30 -8.13 13.63
CA LEU A 136 -0.45 -7.93 14.87
C LEU A 136 -1.64 -8.89 14.99
N ILE A 137 -2.34 -9.14 13.88
CA ILE A 137 -3.52 -10.01 13.85
C ILE A 137 -3.25 -11.40 13.27
N ASN A 138 -1.99 -11.75 12.97
CA ASN A 138 -1.66 -12.99 12.25
C ASN A 138 -1.55 -14.24 13.14
N PRO A 139 -0.90 -14.21 14.32
CA PRO A 139 -0.71 -15.44 15.09
C PRO A 139 -2.05 -16.00 15.58
N PRO A 140 -2.23 -17.34 15.60
CA PRO A 140 -3.53 -17.94 15.92
C PRO A 140 -4.11 -17.53 17.27
N LEU A 141 -3.28 -17.42 18.31
CA LEU A 141 -3.73 -17.07 19.66
C LEU A 141 -4.29 -15.63 19.73
N PRO A 142 -3.57 -14.59 19.28
CA PRO A 142 -4.14 -13.26 19.09
C PRO A 142 -5.38 -13.26 18.19
N LEU A 143 -5.34 -13.92 17.02
CA LEU A 143 -6.45 -13.89 16.08
C LEU A 143 -7.73 -14.55 16.64
N TYR A 144 -7.60 -15.50 17.56
CA TYR A 144 -8.74 -16.12 18.26
C TYR A 144 -9.65 -15.09 18.94
N TYR A 145 -9.06 -14.02 19.51
CA TYR A 145 -9.82 -12.93 20.14
C TYR A 145 -10.10 -11.77 19.18
N MET A 146 -9.24 -11.53 18.19
CA MET A 146 -9.29 -10.36 17.32
C MET A 146 -10.04 -10.56 16.01
N GLN A 147 -10.32 -11.80 15.59
CA GLN A 147 -10.93 -12.06 14.29
C GLN A 147 -12.26 -11.32 14.16
N GLY A 148 -12.37 -10.46 13.15
CA GLY A 148 -13.60 -9.70 12.90
C GLY A 148 -13.79 -8.46 13.79
N LEU A 149 -12.76 -8.01 14.50
CA LEU A 149 -12.76 -6.71 15.22
C LEU A 149 -12.15 -5.60 14.35
N ASN A 150 -12.19 -4.35 14.83
CA ASN A 150 -11.71 -3.18 14.07
C ASN A 150 -10.18 -3.17 13.77
N LEU A 151 -9.41 -4.08 14.38
CA LEU A 151 -8.00 -4.31 13.99
C LEU A 151 -7.86 -4.96 12.60
N THR A 152 -8.86 -5.72 12.14
CA THR A 152 -8.87 -6.27 10.78
C THR A 152 -9.06 -5.15 9.73
N PRO A 153 -10.05 -4.25 9.83
CA PRO A 153 -10.12 -3.05 8.99
C PRO A 153 -8.91 -2.12 9.09
N LEU A 154 -8.27 -1.99 10.27
CA LEU A 154 -7.02 -1.23 10.43
C LEU A 154 -5.95 -1.74 9.47
N HIS A 155 -5.63 -3.04 9.56
CA HIS A 155 -4.71 -3.69 8.63
C HIS A 155 -5.23 -3.58 7.18
N GLY A 156 -6.50 -3.87 6.94
CA GLY A 156 -7.10 -3.85 5.61
C GLY A 156 -6.94 -2.51 4.88
N HIS A 157 -7.23 -1.37 5.52
CA HIS A 157 -7.08 -0.06 4.86
C HIS A 157 -5.61 0.28 4.64
N THR A 158 -4.77 0.05 5.66
CA THR A 158 -3.35 0.42 5.63
C THR A 158 -2.54 -0.45 4.66
N ALA A 159 -2.90 -1.72 4.48
CA ALA A 159 -2.32 -2.62 3.49
C ALA A 159 -2.92 -2.39 2.09
N LEU A 160 -4.26 -2.47 1.93
CA LEU A 160 -4.88 -2.40 0.60
C LEU A 160 -4.63 -1.06 -0.09
N PHE A 161 -4.95 0.06 0.58
CA PHE A 161 -4.74 1.37 -0.02
C PHE A 161 -3.28 1.81 0.09
N GLY A 162 -2.64 1.58 1.24
CA GLY A 162 -1.26 2.00 1.47
C GLY A 162 -0.26 1.28 0.56
N VAL A 163 -0.49 0.03 0.20
CA VAL A 163 0.37 -0.68 -0.75
C VAL A 163 -0.19 -0.55 -2.16
N TYR A 164 -1.33 -1.18 -2.45
CA TYR A 164 -1.82 -1.28 -3.82
C TYR A 164 -2.46 0.00 -4.35
N GLY A 165 -3.12 0.78 -3.49
CA GLY A 165 -3.64 2.10 -3.86
C GLY A 165 -2.53 3.05 -4.28
N PHE A 166 -1.47 3.20 -3.48
CA PHE A 166 -0.32 4.03 -3.84
C PHE A 166 0.47 3.48 -5.02
N LEU A 167 0.58 2.15 -5.17
CA LEU A 167 1.20 1.53 -6.34
C LEU A 167 0.43 1.89 -7.61
N GLY A 168 -0.90 1.74 -7.59
CA GLY A 168 -1.76 2.09 -8.71
C GLY A 168 -1.64 3.56 -9.11
N ILE A 169 -1.60 4.47 -8.13
CA ILE A 169 -1.36 5.90 -8.39
C ILE A 169 0.03 6.13 -8.97
N GLY A 170 1.07 5.50 -8.42
CA GLY A 170 2.45 5.62 -8.88
C GLY A 170 2.62 5.17 -10.34
N LEU A 171 2.09 4.00 -10.69
CA LEU A 171 2.09 3.47 -12.05
C LEU A 171 1.27 4.32 -13.01
N MET A 172 0.08 4.79 -12.58
CA MET A 172 -0.73 5.71 -13.39
C MET A 172 0.04 6.98 -13.72
N LEU A 173 0.66 7.61 -12.72
CA LEU A 173 1.47 8.82 -12.93
C LEU A 173 2.66 8.53 -13.84
N PHE A 174 3.33 7.38 -13.68
CA PHE A 174 4.41 6.97 -14.57
C PHE A 174 3.95 6.91 -16.04
N CYS A 175 2.82 6.24 -16.32
CA CYS A 175 2.22 6.17 -17.64
C CYS A 175 1.81 7.54 -18.19
N LEU A 176 1.17 8.39 -17.37
CA LEU A 176 0.78 9.74 -17.75
C LEU A 176 2.00 10.61 -18.13
N ARG A 177 3.15 10.38 -17.48
CA ARG A 177 4.39 11.09 -17.80
C ARG A 177 4.95 10.67 -19.16
N GLY A 178 4.84 9.39 -19.50
CA GLY A 178 5.18 8.86 -20.83
C GLY A 178 4.24 9.36 -21.93
N LEU A 179 2.93 9.45 -21.66
CA LEU A 179 1.93 9.84 -22.65
C LEU A 179 1.98 11.33 -23.04
N LYS A 180 2.26 12.22 -22.07
CA LYS A 180 2.33 13.67 -22.30
C LYS A 180 3.68 14.24 -21.81
N PRO A 181 4.78 13.95 -22.52
CA PRO A 181 6.12 14.32 -22.06
C PRO A 181 6.31 15.83 -21.92
N ASN A 182 5.76 16.63 -22.84
CA ASN A 182 6.05 18.07 -22.92
C ASN A 182 5.17 18.93 -22.00
N VAL A 183 4.32 18.32 -21.17
CA VAL A 183 3.42 19.02 -20.25
C VAL A 183 4.12 19.26 -18.91
N VAL A 184 4.05 20.49 -18.41
CA VAL A 184 4.52 20.87 -17.08
C VAL A 184 3.44 20.49 -16.07
N TRP A 185 3.80 19.66 -15.10
CA TRP A 185 2.88 19.21 -14.07
C TRP A 185 2.70 20.26 -12.97
N ASN A 186 1.48 20.38 -12.45
CA ASN A 186 1.25 21.22 -11.27
C ASN A 186 1.63 20.45 -10.00
N GLU A 187 2.87 20.61 -9.56
CA GLU A 187 3.40 19.93 -8.38
C GLU A 187 2.64 20.23 -7.10
N ARG A 188 1.98 21.39 -6.98
CA ARG A 188 1.19 21.73 -5.78
C ARG A 188 0.02 20.77 -5.59
N VAL A 189 -0.68 20.44 -6.66
CA VAL A 189 -1.84 19.53 -6.60
C VAL A 189 -1.40 18.11 -6.29
N LEU A 190 -0.30 17.65 -6.89
CA LEU A 190 0.26 16.33 -6.59
C LEU A 190 0.81 16.26 -5.15
N LYS A 191 1.41 17.33 -4.65
CA LYS A 191 1.83 17.45 -3.25
C LYS A 191 0.65 17.34 -2.30
N THR A 192 -0.44 18.06 -2.58
CA THR A 192 -1.68 17.97 -1.80
C THR A 192 -2.23 16.54 -1.83
N CYS A 193 -2.32 15.93 -3.02
CA CYS A 193 -2.75 14.53 -3.16
C CYS A 193 -1.92 13.58 -2.29
N PHE A 194 -0.59 13.62 -2.45
CA PHE A 194 0.32 12.73 -1.74
C PHE A 194 0.18 12.84 -0.21
N TRP A 195 0.25 14.05 0.33
CA TRP A 195 0.20 14.25 1.79
C TRP A 195 -1.20 14.03 2.35
N ALA A 196 -2.24 14.47 1.66
CA ALA A 196 -3.61 14.28 2.12
C ALA A 196 -3.99 12.79 2.14
N CYS A 197 -3.61 11.99 1.14
CA CYS A 197 -3.83 10.55 1.18
C CYS A 197 -3.05 9.87 2.32
N ASN A 198 -1.77 10.22 2.54
CA ASN A 198 -0.97 9.62 3.61
C ASN A 198 -1.46 10.01 5.02
N ILE A 199 -1.69 11.31 5.25
CA ILE A 199 -2.17 11.82 6.54
C ILE A 199 -3.61 11.34 6.80
N GLY A 200 -4.46 11.31 5.78
CA GLY A 200 -5.81 10.77 5.90
C GLY A 200 -5.82 9.28 6.27
N LEU A 201 -4.96 8.47 5.62
CA LEU A 201 -4.81 7.04 5.93
C LEU A 201 -4.25 6.81 7.34
N ALA A 202 -3.24 7.57 7.75
CA ALA A 202 -2.73 7.52 9.12
C ALA A 202 -3.78 7.99 10.14
N GLY A 203 -4.55 9.02 9.82
CA GLY A 203 -5.62 9.55 10.66
C GLY A 203 -6.73 8.53 10.91
N MET A 204 -7.26 7.88 9.87
CA MET A 204 -8.28 6.82 10.03
C MET A 204 -7.74 5.64 10.85
N ALA A 205 -6.47 5.28 10.63
CA ALA A 205 -5.81 4.18 11.34
C ALA A 205 -5.65 4.49 12.84
N LEU A 206 -5.05 5.63 13.18
CA LEU A 206 -4.61 5.93 14.54
C LEU A 206 -5.68 6.60 15.41
N LEU A 207 -6.58 7.40 14.83
CA LEU A 207 -7.60 8.12 15.59
C LEU A 207 -8.87 7.29 15.83
N THR A 208 -9.10 6.25 15.02
CA THR A 208 -10.32 5.44 15.09
C THR A 208 -10.04 3.95 15.13
N LEU A 209 -9.49 3.37 14.06
CA LEU A 209 -9.52 1.91 13.88
C LEU A 209 -8.66 1.18 14.92
N LEU A 210 -7.45 1.68 15.20
CA LEU A 210 -6.57 1.12 16.22
C LEU A 210 -7.15 1.24 17.64
N PRO A 211 -7.51 2.43 18.17
CA PRO A 211 -8.03 2.52 19.53
C PRO A 211 -9.36 1.78 19.69
N MET A 212 -10.24 1.80 18.70
CA MET A 212 -11.49 1.05 18.72
C MET A 212 -11.24 -0.46 18.73
N GLY A 213 -10.30 -0.92 17.91
CA GLY A 213 -9.89 -2.32 17.86
C GLY A 213 -9.29 -2.83 19.17
N LEU A 214 -8.49 -2.00 19.85
CA LEU A 214 -7.92 -2.32 21.17
C LEU A 214 -9.00 -2.40 22.26
N ILE A 215 -9.99 -1.49 22.26
CA ILE A 215 -11.11 -1.55 23.20
C ILE A 215 -11.93 -2.83 22.97
N GLN A 216 -12.21 -3.17 21.71
CA GLN A 216 -12.92 -4.42 21.39
C GLN A 216 -12.12 -5.66 21.77
N LEU A 217 -10.79 -5.65 21.59
CA LEU A 217 -9.93 -6.74 22.03
C LEU A 217 -9.98 -6.94 23.55
N GLY A 218 -9.88 -5.87 24.32
CA GLY A 218 -10.02 -5.93 25.78
C GLY A 218 -11.36 -6.54 26.18
N ALA A 219 -12.46 -6.06 25.60
CA ALA A 219 -13.78 -6.62 25.82
C ALA A 219 -13.91 -8.11 25.43
N ALA A 220 -13.24 -8.53 24.34
CA ALA A 220 -13.25 -9.93 23.90
C ALA A 220 -12.51 -10.85 24.87
N ILE A 221 -11.44 -10.36 25.51
CA ILE A 221 -10.65 -11.09 26.50
C ILE A 221 -11.38 -11.16 27.85
N ASP A 222 -11.94 -10.04 28.30
CA ASP A 222 -12.50 -9.93 29.65
C ASP A 222 -13.94 -10.49 29.76
N GLU A 223 -14.80 -10.20 28.77
CA GLU A 223 -16.24 -10.53 28.81
C GLU A 223 -16.63 -11.59 27.75
N GLY A 224 -15.79 -11.78 26.74
CA GLY A 224 -15.97 -12.72 25.65
C GLY A 224 -16.34 -12.06 24.31
N TYR A 225 -16.12 -12.80 23.22
CA TYR A 225 -16.27 -12.28 21.85
C TYR A 225 -17.69 -11.77 21.52
N TRP A 226 -18.73 -12.37 22.11
CA TRP A 226 -20.12 -11.95 21.93
C TRP A 226 -20.34 -10.51 22.41
N PHE A 227 -19.67 -10.12 23.51
CA PHE A 227 -19.78 -8.78 24.08
C PHE A 227 -18.96 -7.76 23.28
N ALA A 228 -17.77 -8.14 22.79
CA ALA A 228 -16.96 -7.30 21.90
C ALA A 228 -17.68 -6.86 20.60
N ARG A 229 -18.72 -7.62 20.21
CA ARG A 229 -19.57 -7.38 19.03
C ARG A 229 -20.97 -6.90 19.38
N SER A 230 -21.28 -6.70 20.66
CA SER A 230 -22.62 -6.35 21.12
C SER A 230 -22.97 -4.89 20.84
N ALA A 231 -24.26 -4.59 20.81
CA ALA A 231 -24.74 -3.22 20.65
C ALA A 231 -24.35 -2.37 21.87
N GLU A 232 -24.33 -2.97 23.06
CA GLU A 232 -24.00 -2.31 24.32
C GLU A 232 -22.58 -1.74 24.31
N LEU A 233 -21.59 -2.49 23.80
CA LEU A 233 -20.24 -1.98 23.65
C LEU A 233 -20.17 -0.91 22.57
N MET A 234 -20.79 -1.15 21.40
CA MET A 234 -20.72 -0.24 20.25
C MET A 234 -21.42 1.10 20.50
N GLN A 235 -22.37 1.15 21.43
CA GLN A 235 -23.06 2.39 21.81
C GLN A 235 -22.40 3.15 22.97
N ARG A 236 -21.27 2.66 23.51
CA ARG A 236 -20.56 3.40 24.57
C ARG A 236 -20.09 4.77 24.07
N PRO A 237 -20.14 5.83 24.91
CA PRO A 237 -19.75 7.18 24.50
C PRO A 237 -18.35 7.29 23.89
N ILE A 238 -17.39 6.50 24.41
CA ILE A 238 -16.02 6.47 23.89
C ILE A 238 -15.95 5.87 22.47
N ILE A 239 -16.74 4.84 22.17
CA ILE A 239 -16.76 4.24 20.83
C ILE A 239 -17.39 5.22 19.85
N GLN A 240 -18.49 5.88 20.23
CA GLN A 240 -19.13 6.91 19.42
C GLN A 240 -18.18 8.09 19.14
N LEU A 241 -17.42 8.53 20.14
CA LEU A 241 -16.37 9.53 19.94
C LEU A 241 -15.34 9.07 18.90
N LEU A 242 -14.83 7.84 19.02
CA LEU A 242 -13.86 7.28 18.08
C LEU A 242 -14.41 7.15 16.65
N VAL A 243 -15.70 6.83 16.49
CA VAL A 243 -16.38 6.85 15.17
C VAL A 243 -16.34 8.26 14.59
N TRP A 244 -16.66 9.29 15.37
CA TRP A 244 -16.62 10.68 14.90
C TRP A 244 -15.21 11.19 14.63
N MET A 245 -14.22 10.72 15.40
CA MET A 245 -12.80 11.00 15.15
C MET A 245 -12.29 10.42 13.83
N ARG A 246 -13.08 9.60 13.15
CA ARG A 246 -12.80 9.12 11.78
C ARG A 246 -12.99 10.22 10.74
N VAL A 247 -13.96 11.12 10.95
CA VAL A 247 -14.37 12.14 9.99
C VAL A 247 -13.21 13.05 9.55
N PRO A 248 -12.34 13.56 10.45
CA PRO A 248 -11.16 14.32 10.03
C PRO A 248 -10.23 13.55 9.09
N GLY A 249 -9.92 12.28 9.42
CA GLY A 249 -9.08 11.43 8.58
C GLY A 249 -9.68 11.18 7.19
N ASP A 250 -10.96 10.81 7.16
CA ASP A 250 -11.70 10.53 5.93
C ASP A 250 -11.85 11.79 5.05
N THR A 251 -12.05 12.96 5.68
CA THR A 251 -12.15 14.24 4.97
C THR A 251 -10.82 14.62 4.32
N ILE A 252 -9.72 14.53 5.07
CA ILE A 252 -8.37 14.80 4.55
C ILE A 252 -8.05 13.83 3.41
N PHE A 253 -8.35 12.53 3.59
CA PHE A 253 -8.16 11.53 2.54
C PHE A 253 -8.94 11.87 1.26
N SER A 254 -10.20 12.29 1.41
CA SER A 254 -11.07 12.66 0.29
C SER A 254 -10.53 13.88 -0.47
N VAL A 255 -9.95 14.87 0.22
CA VAL A 255 -9.25 15.99 -0.44
C VAL A 255 -8.10 15.48 -1.30
N GLY A 256 -7.37 14.46 -0.84
CA GLY A 256 -6.29 13.83 -1.61
C GLY A 256 -6.78 13.15 -2.89
N ALA A 257 -7.88 12.41 -2.79
CA ALA A 257 -8.53 11.77 -3.94
C ALA A 257 -9.06 12.78 -4.96
N LEU A 258 -9.74 13.84 -4.49
CA LEU A 258 -10.24 14.92 -5.35
C LEU A 258 -9.10 15.69 -6.02
N ALA A 259 -7.99 15.93 -5.31
CA ALA A 259 -6.80 16.55 -5.89
C ALA A 259 -6.20 15.69 -7.02
N LEU A 260 -6.19 14.36 -6.87
CA LEU A 260 -5.74 13.45 -7.93
C LEU A 260 -6.67 13.51 -9.15
N ALA A 261 -7.98 13.41 -8.93
CA ALA A 261 -8.97 13.49 -10.01
C ALA A 261 -8.86 14.82 -10.76
N TRP A 262 -8.73 15.93 -10.02
CA TRP A 262 -8.50 17.26 -10.57
C TRP A 262 -7.19 17.36 -11.37
N PHE A 263 -6.11 16.77 -10.86
CA PHE A 263 -4.83 16.74 -11.57
C PHE A 263 -4.97 16.04 -12.92
N VAL A 264 -5.57 14.84 -12.93
CA VAL A 264 -5.77 14.06 -14.16
C VAL A 264 -6.69 14.82 -15.12
N PHE A 265 -7.82 15.34 -14.65
CA PHE A 265 -8.76 16.13 -15.46
C PHE A 265 -8.07 17.33 -16.12
N ARG A 266 -7.34 18.13 -15.34
CA ARG A 266 -6.66 19.33 -15.84
C ARG A 266 -5.57 19.00 -16.87
N LEU A 267 -4.94 17.82 -16.77
CA LEU A 267 -3.94 17.36 -17.73
C LEU A 267 -4.51 17.23 -19.15
N TRP A 268 -5.81 16.95 -19.28
CA TRP A 268 -6.51 16.83 -20.55
C TRP A 268 -7.15 18.15 -21.00
N VAL A 269 -7.79 18.87 -20.09
CA VAL A 269 -8.58 20.07 -20.43
C VAL A 269 -7.73 21.33 -20.61
N ALA A 270 -6.69 21.52 -19.78
CA ALA A 270 -5.86 22.72 -19.80
C ALA A 270 -4.37 22.42 -19.60
N PRO A 271 -3.74 21.68 -20.55
CA PRO A 271 -2.33 21.31 -20.44
C PRO A 271 -1.42 22.53 -20.61
N LYS A 272 -0.61 22.83 -19.60
CA LYS A 272 0.49 23.79 -19.72
C LYS A 272 1.69 23.11 -20.37
N ARG A 273 2.02 23.48 -21.61
CA ARG A 273 3.21 22.96 -22.30
C ARG A 273 4.43 23.79 -21.92
N ALA A 274 5.58 23.14 -21.75
CA ALA A 274 6.85 23.86 -21.65
C ALA A 274 7.09 24.61 -22.97
N ALA A 275 7.58 25.85 -22.91
CA ALA A 275 8.06 26.55 -24.10
C ALA A 275 9.15 25.68 -24.75
N ALA A 276 9.08 25.49 -26.07
CA ALA A 276 10.16 24.84 -26.79
C ALA A 276 11.44 25.64 -26.52
N ALA A 277 12.48 24.99 -26.00
CA ALA A 277 13.79 25.63 -25.88
C ALA A 277 14.18 26.08 -27.30
N ALA A 278 14.33 27.39 -27.49
CA ALA A 278 14.85 27.92 -28.74
C ALA A 278 16.22 27.29 -28.98
N THR A 279 16.37 26.57 -30.09
CA THR A 279 17.63 25.99 -30.51
C THR A 279 18.66 27.11 -30.62
N PRO A 280 19.77 27.11 -29.86
CA PRO A 280 20.79 28.14 -30.02
C PRO A 280 21.50 27.92 -31.35
N GLY A 281 21.32 28.85 -32.29
CA GLY A 281 22.26 29.13 -33.38
C GLY A 281 22.43 28.06 -34.45
N ALA A 282 21.50 27.97 -35.40
CA ALA A 282 21.88 27.65 -36.77
C ALA A 282 22.35 28.96 -37.42
N GLN A 283 23.66 29.19 -37.47
CA GLN A 283 24.21 30.24 -38.33
C GLN A 283 23.91 29.87 -39.80
N PRO A 284 23.50 30.82 -40.65
CA PRO A 284 23.36 30.56 -42.06
C PRO A 284 24.75 30.33 -42.65
N VAL A 285 24.95 29.16 -43.26
CA VAL A 285 26.09 28.94 -44.15
C VAL A 285 25.84 29.83 -45.37
N GLU A 286 26.55 30.95 -45.46
CA GLU A 286 26.64 31.74 -46.68
C GLU A 286 27.28 30.89 -47.79
N ARG A 287 26.74 31.10 -49.00
CA ARG A 287 27.00 30.33 -50.22
C ARG A 287 28.43 30.44 -50.73
#